data_AF-A0A1F5JB91-F1
#
_entry.id   AF-A0A1F5JB91-F1
#
_cell.length_a   1.000
_cell.length_b   1.000
_cell.length_c   1.000
_cell.angle_alpha   90.00
_cell.angle_beta   90.00
_cell.angle_gamma   90.00
#
_symmetry.space_group_name_H-M   'P 1'
#
loop_
_entity.id
_entity.type
_entity.pdbx_description
1 polymer ?
#
loop_
_entity_poly.entity_id
_entity_poly.type
_entity_poly.pdbx_seq_one_letter_code
_entity_poly.pdbx_strand_id
1 'polypeptide(L)'
;MKYDTQLTELKNLLPAAKNILIAIPTNASIDKLASTLALFLTLETVGKQANIVSDDTIKVGQSHLFGVDHVQKNISSTDGGNLTLTLEGVAVSDNTVPALEKLDWYAENNNLNLVFHCLPGQTFQPSRIVPRYQGSGFNLIFVIGAVNLNALGNIYTANSQAFSGTHIVNIDNQAANSSFGQTNVIDTNAVSISEVMVSVITDLGFNLDADTASNLLAGIFEATGNLTDQRATADTYMAVANCLRIGGKKPTAQSLPAFDWNALAGQTKSQPASEFTVPPVVQSSAQQGQVDAGDHSQPSPEERPAGEGVISETVEPEWLTPKIFKGSSLG
;
A
#
# COMPACT_ATOMS: atom_id res chain seq x y z
N MET A 1 2.52 -27.62 6.39
CA MET A 1 2.88 -26.25 5.97
C MET A 1 1.61 -25.40 6.04
N LYS A 2 1.72 -24.09 6.29
CA LYS A 2 0.53 -23.22 6.17
C LYS A 2 0.13 -23.15 4.69
N TYR A 3 -1.17 -23.10 4.39
CA TYR A 3 -1.71 -22.96 3.03
C TYR A 3 -1.39 -24.10 2.04
N ASP A 4 -1.25 -25.34 2.53
CA ASP A 4 -0.79 -26.50 1.73
C ASP A 4 -1.55 -26.71 0.41
N THR A 5 -2.87 -26.59 0.43
CA THR A 5 -3.72 -26.70 -0.77
C THR A 5 -3.39 -25.61 -1.79
N GLN A 6 -3.34 -24.34 -1.36
CA GLN A 6 -3.06 -23.20 -2.21
C GLN A 6 -1.65 -23.28 -2.81
N LEU A 7 -0.66 -23.65 -1.99
CA LEU A 7 0.72 -23.77 -2.43
C LEU A 7 0.90 -24.93 -3.42
N THR A 8 0.15 -26.02 -3.25
CA THR A 8 0.12 -27.12 -4.23
C THR A 8 -0.45 -26.67 -5.56
N GLU A 9 -1.53 -25.89 -5.56
CA GLU A 9 -2.10 -25.31 -6.78
C GLU A 9 -1.09 -24.37 -7.47
N LEU A 10 -0.44 -23.48 -6.71
CA LEU A 10 0.57 -22.57 -7.24
C LEU A 10 1.77 -23.30 -7.83
N LYS A 11 2.24 -24.38 -7.19
CA LYS A 11 3.33 -25.23 -7.73
C LYS A 11 2.98 -25.84 -9.09
N ASN A 12 1.70 -26.07 -9.37
CA ASN A 12 1.25 -26.56 -10.68
C ASN A 12 1.12 -25.43 -11.72
N LEU A 13 0.73 -24.23 -11.29
CA LEU A 13 0.49 -23.09 -12.20
C LEU A 13 1.78 -22.34 -12.57
N LEU A 14 2.68 -22.12 -11.61
CA LEU A 14 3.89 -21.31 -11.76
C LEU A 14 4.84 -21.79 -12.87
N PRO A 15 5.05 -23.10 -13.12
CA PRO A 15 5.91 -23.54 -14.22
C PRO A 15 5.43 -23.03 -15.59
N ALA A 16 4.11 -23.04 -15.84
CA ALA A 16 3.51 -22.60 -17.10
C ALA A 16 3.32 -21.08 -17.20
N ALA A 17 3.24 -20.38 -16.07
CA ALA A 17 3.11 -18.92 -16.04
C ALA A 17 4.44 -18.25 -16.45
N LYS A 18 4.49 -17.60 -17.61
CA LYS A 18 5.67 -16.85 -18.08
C LYS A 18 5.53 -15.36 -17.79
N ASN A 19 4.37 -14.81 -18.14
CA ASN A 19 4.02 -13.41 -17.94
C ASN A 19 3.09 -13.32 -16.72
N ILE A 20 3.51 -12.59 -15.70
CA ILE A 20 2.83 -12.49 -14.41
C ILE A 20 2.53 -11.02 -14.12
N LEU A 21 1.29 -10.72 -13.77
CA LEU A 21 0.93 -9.41 -13.22
C LEU A 21 0.91 -9.48 -11.70
N ILE A 22 1.42 -8.44 -11.04
CA ILE A 22 1.29 -8.27 -9.60
C ILE A 22 0.61 -6.93 -9.34
N ALA A 23 -0.62 -6.96 -8.83
CA ALA A 23 -1.43 -5.77 -8.61
C ALA A 23 -1.55 -5.44 -7.12
N ILE A 24 -1.40 -4.15 -6.80
CA ILE A 24 -1.45 -3.60 -5.45
C ILE A 24 -2.64 -2.63 -5.35
N PRO A 25 -3.42 -2.64 -4.26
CA PRO A 25 -4.51 -1.69 -4.07
C PRO A 25 -4.03 -0.24 -3.96
N THR A 26 -4.96 0.69 -4.15
CA THR A 26 -4.76 2.11 -3.83
C THR A 26 -4.47 2.30 -2.33
N ASN A 27 -3.71 3.34 -2.00
CA ASN A 27 -3.24 3.67 -0.65
C ASN A 27 -2.50 2.50 0.03
N ALA A 28 -1.59 1.86 -0.69
CA ALA A 28 -0.80 0.74 -0.18
C ALA A 28 0.15 1.18 0.95
N SER A 29 0.17 0.40 2.04
CA SER A 29 1.16 0.55 3.11
C SER A 29 2.55 0.10 2.66
N ILE A 30 3.57 0.36 3.48
CA ILE A 30 4.92 -0.15 3.22
C ILE A 30 4.89 -1.67 3.22
N ASP A 31 4.13 -2.31 4.12
CA ASP A 31 3.97 -3.76 4.13
C ASP A 31 3.41 -4.36 2.83
N LYS A 32 2.35 -3.77 2.24
CA LYS A 32 1.78 -4.23 0.96
C LYS A 32 2.74 -4.06 -0.20
N LEU A 33 3.44 -2.94 -0.23
CA LEU A 33 4.41 -2.65 -1.29
C LEU A 33 5.65 -3.55 -1.16
N ALA A 34 6.17 -3.73 0.05
CA ALA A 34 7.38 -4.49 0.30
C ALA A 34 7.18 -6.00 0.05
N SER A 35 6.04 -6.56 0.47
CA SER A 35 5.66 -7.95 0.14
C SER A 35 5.51 -8.15 -1.38
N THR A 36 4.94 -7.18 -2.09
CA THR A 36 4.83 -7.21 -3.56
C THR A 36 6.20 -7.19 -4.23
N LEU A 37 7.07 -6.28 -3.82
CA LEU A 37 8.43 -6.15 -4.37
C LEU A 37 9.27 -7.41 -4.09
N ALA A 38 9.10 -8.02 -2.91
CA ALA A 38 9.77 -9.27 -2.59
C ALA A 38 9.33 -10.42 -3.52
N LEU A 39 8.02 -10.55 -3.78
CA LEU A 39 7.51 -11.54 -4.74
C LEU A 39 8.04 -11.25 -6.15
N PHE A 40 8.03 -9.99 -6.57
CA PHE A 40 8.55 -9.57 -7.87
C PHE A 40 10.01 -9.97 -8.07
N LEU A 41 10.90 -9.55 -7.17
CA LEU A 41 12.33 -9.87 -7.25
C LEU A 41 12.54 -11.39 -7.28
N THR A 42 11.83 -12.13 -6.43
CA THR A 42 11.88 -13.60 -6.41
C THR A 42 11.49 -14.19 -7.77
N LEU A 43 10.39 -13.72 -8.37
CA LEU A 43 9.93 -14.20 -9.68
C LEU A 43 10.93 -13.90 -10.80
N GLU A 44 11.61 -12.75 -10.74
CA GLU A 44 12.68 -12.41 -11.69
C GLU A 44 13.88 -13.36 -11.56
N THR A 45 14.30 -13.71 -10.33
CA THR A 45 15.43 -14.64 -10.13
C THR A 45 15.18 -16.03 -10.71
N VAL A 46 13.92 -16.46 -10.78
CA VAL A 46 13.51 -17.75 -11.38
C VAL A 46 13.11 -17.61 -12.86
N GLY A 47 13.40 -16.47 -13.48
CA GLY A 47 13.26 -16.25 -14.93
C GLY A 47 11.84 -15.98 -15.41
N LYS A 48 10.93 -15.52 -14.54
CA LYS A 48 9.58 -15.09 -14.92
C LYS A 48 9.58 -13.61 -15.31
N GLN A 49 8.70 -13.25 -16.24
CA GLN A 49 8.44 -11.84 -16.56
C GLN A 49 7.32 -11.36 -15.65
N ALA A 50 7.64 -10.53 -14.67
CA ALA A 50 6.68 -9.98 -13.73
C ALA A 50 6.50 -8.48 -13.97
N ASN A 51 5.26 -8.00 -13.91
CA ASN A 51 4.92 -6.58 -14.00
C ASN A 51 4.20 -6.17 -12.72
N ILE A 52 4.70 -5.14 -12.04
CA ILE A 52 4.03 -4.58 -10.86
C ILE A 52 3.20 -3.39 -11.27
N VAL A 53 1.93 -3.36 -10.83
CA VAL A 53 1.03 -2.24 -11.10
C VAL A 53 0.34 -1.73 -9.84
N SER A 54 0.22 -0.40 -9.75
CA SER A 54 -0.55 0.29 -8.73
C SER A 54 -1.02 1.65 -9.25
N ASP A 55 -2.23 2.06 -8.88
CA ASP A 55 -2.76 3.40 -9.17
C ASP A 55 -2.10 4.48 -8.27
N ASP A 56 -1.39 4.05 -7.22
CA ASP A 56 -0.70 4.93 -6.29
C ASP A 56 0.51 5.64 -6.91
N THR A 57 0.88 6.75 -6.27
CA THR A 57 2.15 7.42 -6.53
C THR A 57 3.13 7.02 -5.43
N ILE A 58 4.30 6.50 -5.83
CA ILE A 58 5.36 6.15 -4.89
C ILE A 58 5.80 7.37 -4.09
N LYS A 59 5.79 7.24 -2.77
CA LYS A 59 6.17 8.29 -1.81
C LYS A 59 7.66 8.21 -1.49
N VAL A 60 8.25 9.32 -1.05
CA VAL A 60 9.67 9.36 -0.60
C VAL A 60 9.95 8.34 0.51
N GLY A 61 9.00 8.14 1.43
CA GLY A 61 9.14 7.12 2.48
C GLY A 61 9.22 5.68 1.98
N GLN A 62 8.86 5.41 0.71
CA GLN A 62 8.89 4.08 0.09
C GLN A 62 10.12 3.89 -0.81
N SER A 63 10.91 4.93 -1.08
CA SER A 63 12.02 4.88 -2.05
C SER A 63 13.21 4.02 -1.61
N HIS A 64 13.21 3.55 -0.37
CA HIS A 64 14.24 2.69 0.19
C HIS A 64 14.01 1.20 -0.10
N LEU A 65 12.84 0.84 -0.63
CA LEU A 65 12.51 -0.54 -0.99
C LEU A 65 13.19 -0.92 -2.31
N PHE A 66 13.76 -2.11 -2.36
CA PHE A 66 14.43 -2.63 -3.55
C PHE A 66 13.40 -2.93 -4.65
N GLY A 67 13.67 -2.46 -5.87
CA GLY A 67 12.80 -2.64 -7.05
C GLY A 67 11.60 -1.70 -7.12
N VAL A 68 11.50 -0.69 -6.24
CA VAL A 68 10.35 0.23 -6.19
C VAL A 68 10.12 1.01 -7.49
N ASP A 69 11.17 1.20 -8.28
CA ASP A 69 11.15 1.84 -9.60
C ASP A 69 10.43 0.99 -10.68
N HIS A 70 10.20 -0.31 -10.42
CA HIS A 70 9.44 -1.19 -11.31
C HIS A 70 7.91 -1.06 -11.16
N VAL A 71 7.42 -0.29 -10.19
CA VAL A 71 5.98 -0.08 -10.01
C VAL A 71 5.44 0.83 -11.11
N GLN A 72 4.56 0.29 -11.93
CA GLN A 72 3.95 1.01 -13.05
C GLN A 72 2.53 1.49 -12.71
N LYS A 73 2.15 2.66 -13.25
CA LYS A 73 0.78 3.18 -13.11
C LYS A 73 -0.25 2.53 -14.02
N ASN A 74 0.21 1.82 -15.04
CA ASN A 74 -0.65 1.21 -16.03
C ASN A 74 -0.18 -0.20 -16.30
N ILE A 75 -1.12 -1.07 -16.65
CA ILE A 75 -0.80 -2.40 -17.15
C ILE A 75 -0.15 -2.24 -18.54
N SER A 76 1.10 -2.64 -18.66
CA SER A 76 1.79 -2.69 -19.95
C SER A 76 1.12 -3.72 -20.86
N SER A 77 0.93 -3.37 -22.13
CA SER A 77 0.51 -4.33 -23.16
C SER A 77 1.62 -5.37 -23.32
N THR A 78 1.36 -6.64 -23.02
CA THR A 78 2.33 -7.71 -23.31
C THR A 78 2.05 -8.29 -24.70
N ASP A 79 3.05 -8.99 -25.25
CA ASP A 79 2.94 -9.74 -26.52
C ASP A 79 2.05 -10.98 -26.34
N GLY A 80 0.76 -10.75 -26.09
CA GLY A 80 -0.22 -11.81 -25.84
C GLY A 80 -1.59 -11.25 -25.48
N GLY A 81 -2.62 -11.97 -25.92
CA GLY A 81 -4.03 -11.60 -25.71
C GLY A 81 -4.92 -12.27 -26.75
N ASN A 82 -6.20 -12.36 -26.43
CA ASN A 82 -7.26 -12.79 -27.33
C ASN A 82 -7.98 -11.55 -27.87
N LEU A 83 -8.06 -11.37 -29.19
CA LEU A 83 -9.02 -10.42 -29.75
C LEU A 83 -10.39 -11.09 -29.82
N THR A 84 -11.32 -10.63 -28.98
CA THR A 84 -12.74 -11.03 -29.05
C THR A 84 -13.50 -10.02 -29.90
N LEU A 85 -14.19 -10.48 -30.93
CA LEU A 85 -15.14 -9.65 -31.68
C LEU A 85 -16.55 -9.88 -31.11
N THR A 86 -17.08 -8.92 -30.36
CA THR A 86 -18.46 -8.97 -29.86
C THR A 86 -19.42 -8.50 -30.96
N LEU A 87 -20.35 -9.37 -31.33
CA LEU A 87 -21.38 -9.12 -32.32
C LEU A 87 -22.69 -8.80 -31.58
N GLU A 88 -23.06 -7.53 -31.48
CA GLU A 88 -24.24 -7.10 -30.72
C GLU A 88 -25.54 -7.39 -31.47
N GLY A 89 -26.60 -7.74 -30.75
CA GLY A 89 -27.94 -7.93 -31.30
C GLY A 89 -28.21 -9.28 -31.99
N VAL A 90 -27.26 -10.23 -31.98
CA VAL A 90 -27.43 -11.55 -32.62
C VAL A 90 -27.81 -12.68 -31.66
N ALA A 91 -27.58 -12.50 -30.36
CA ALA A 91 -27.95 -13.46 -29.33
C ALA A 91 -29.29 -13.07 -28.68
N VAL A 92 -30.08 -14.06 -28.28
CA VAL A 92 -31.34 -13.86 -27.54
C VAL A 92 -31.16 -14.19 -26.05
N SER A 93 -32.20 -13.96 -25.23
CA SER A 93 -32.11 -13.99 -23.76
C SER A 93 -31.71 -15.34 -23.15
N ASP A 94 -31.72 -16.42 -23.93
CA ASP A 94 -31.28 -17.76 -23.51
C ASP A 94 -29.81 -18.06 -23.84
N ASN A 95 -29.03 -17.04 -24.27
CA ASN A 95 -27.65 -17.14 -24.74
C ASN A 95 -27.45 -17.99 -26.01
N THR A 96 -28.51 -18.24 -26.79
CA THR A 96 -28.40 -18.84 -28.13
C THR A 96 -28.34 -17.77 -29.22
N VAL A 97 -27.87 -18.16 -30.40
CA VAL A 97 -27.81 -17.34 -31.61
C VAL A 97 -28.73 -17.96 -32.66
N PRO A 98 -30.03 -17.61 -32.70
CA PRO A 98 -31.04 -18.35 -33.47
C PRO A 98 -30.81 -18.35 -34.98
N ALA A 99 -30.10 -17.35 -35.50
CA ALA A 99 -29.83 -17.23 -36.92
C ALA A 99 -28.63 -18.05 -37.40
N LEU A 100 -27.76 -18.54 -36.50
CA LEU A 100 -26.46 -19.14 -36.85
C LEU A 100 -26.50 -20.67 -36.77
N GLU A 101 -26.22 -21.33 -37.90
CA GLU A 101 -26.04 -22.77 -37.98
C GLU A 101 -24.59 -23.17 -37.68
N LYS A 102 -23.63 -22.48 -38.33
CA LYS A 102 -22.21 -22.79 -38.25
C LYS A 102 -21.36 -21.53 -38.43
N LEU A 103 -20.22 -21.50 -37.75
CA LEU A 103 -19.16 -20.52 -37.96
C LEU A 103 -17.96 -21.21 -38.60
N ASP A 104 -17.52 -20.72 -39.75
CA ASP A 104 -16.27 -21.12 -40.41
C ASP A 104 -15.34 -19.91 -40.56
N TRP A 105 -14.07 -20.17 -40.85
CA TRP A 105 -13.09 -19.11 -41.11
C TRP A 105 -12.05 -19.54 -42.14
N TYR A 106 -11.50 -18.56 -42.87
CA TYR A 106 -10.35 -18.76 -43.75
C TYR A 106 -9.55 -17.47 -43.88
N ALA A 107 -8.25 -17.60 -44.17
CA ALA A 107 -7.37 -16.46 -44.44
C ALA A 107 -7.22 -16.27 -45.95
N GLU A 108 -7.35 -15.03 -46.43
CA GLU A 108 -7.16 -14.68 -47.84
C GLU A 108 -6.71 -13.22 -47.98
N ASN A 109 -5.73 -12.96 -48.84
CA ASN A 109 -5.25 -11.60 -49.15
C ASN A 109 -4.93 -10.74 -47.90
N ASN A 110 -4.26 -11.35 -46.91
CA ASN A 110 -3.93 -10.70 -45.63
C ASN A 110 -5.13 -10.34 -44.74
N ASN A 111 -6.31 -10.88 -45.03
CA ASN A 111 -7.52 -10.73 -44.22
C ASN A 111 -7.94 -12.06 -43.62
N LEU A 112 -8.53 -12.00 -42.42
CA LEU A 112 -9.28 -13.11 -41.81
C LEU A 112 -10.75 -12.95 -42.18
N ASN A 113 -11.30 -13.89 -42.95
CA ASN A 113 -12.71 -13.93 -43.29
C ASN A 113 -13.44 -14.88 -42.34
N LEU A 114 -14.49 -14.38 -41.69
CA LEU A 114 -15.40 -15.16 -40.85
C LEU A 114 -16.69 -15.42 -41.64
N VAL A 115 -17.08 -16.69 -41.76
CA VAL A 115 -18.27 -17.10 -42.53
C VAL A 115 -19.34 -17.58 -41.56
N PHE A 116 -20.45 -16.84 -41.51
CA PHE A 116 -21.61 -17.14 -40.67
C PHE A 116 -22.66 -17.84 -41.52
N HIS A 117 -22.74 -19.17 -41.41
CA HIS A 117 -23.76 -19.96 -42.10
C HIS A 117 -25.09 -19.79 -41.36
N CYS A 118 -26.07 -19.20 -42.05
CA CYS A 118 -27.36 -18.89 -41.46
C CYS A 118 -28.35 -20.04 -41.67
N LEU A 119 -29.22 -20.26 -40.69
CA LEU A 119 -30.35 -21.19 -40.87
C LEU A 119 -31.29 -20.68 -41.99
N PRO A 120 -31.95 -21.59 -42.74
CA PRO A 120 -32.84 -21.20 -43.83
C PRO A 120 -33.92 -20.20 -43.40
N GLY A 121 -34.04 -19.09 -44.13
CA GLY A 121 -35.02 -18.04 -43.86
C GLY A 121 -34.63 -17.05 -42.74
N GLN A 122 -33.48 -17.25 -42.09
CA GLN A 122 -32.94 -16.32 -41.09
C GLN A 122 -31.89 -15.40 -41.72
N THR A 123 -31.67 -14.24 -41.11
CA THR A 123 -30.59 -13.31 -41.46
C THR A 123 -29.69 -13.10 -40.25
N PHE A 124 -28.39 -13.30 -40.42
CA PHE A 124 -27.40 -12.96 -39.40
C PHE A 124 -26.87 -11.55 -39.67
N GLN A 125 -27.34 -10.57 -38.90
CA GLN A 125 -26.94 -9.17 -39.03
C GLN A 125 -26.70 -8.54 -37.66
N PRO A 126 -25.44 -8.47 -37.20
CA PRO A 126 -25.12 -7.77 -35.96
C PRO A 126 -25.39 -6.27 -36.11
N SER A 127 -25.94 -5.66 -35.06
CA SER A 127 -26.15 -4.21 -34.99
C SER A 127 -24.83 -3.45 -34.87
N ARG A 128 -23.84 -4.06 -34.22
CA ARG A 128 -22.50 -3.51 -34.04
C ARG A 128 -21.48 -4.63 -33.87
N ILE A 129 -20.30 -4.44 -34.45
CA ILE A 129 -19.12 -5.28 -34.22
C ILE A 129 -18.16 -4.51 -33.33
N VAL A 130 -17.89 -5.04 -32.14
CA VAL A 130 -17.02 -4.41 -31.15
C VAL A 130 -15.77 -5.26 -30.98
N PRO A 131 -14.60 -4.81 -31.48
CA PRO A 131 -13.35 -5.45 -31.12
C PRO A 131 -13.07 -5.19 -29.63
N ARG A 132 -12.82 -6.27 -28.91
CA ARG A 132 -12.38 -6.28 -27.51
C ARG A 132 -11.08 -7.05 -27.43
N TYR A 133 -9.99 -6.34 -27.19
CA TYR A 133 -8.74 -6.98 -26.84
C TYR A 133 -8.88 -7.51 -25.41
N GLN A 134 -9.03 -8.82 -25.28
CA GLN A 134 -9.03 -9.55 -24.02
C GLN A 134 -7.64 -10.10 -23.74
N GLY A 135 -7.27 -10.18 -22.47
CA GLY A 135 -5.96 -10.66 -22.08
C GLY A 135 -4.91 -9.58 -22.27
N SER A 136 -4.31 -9.17 -21.17
CA SER A 136 -3.06 -8.43 -21.11
C SER A 136 -1.86 -9.33 -21.37
N GLY A 137 -2.07 -10.55 -21.89
CA GLY A 137 -1.08 -11.61 -22.13
C GLY A 137 -0.43 -12.21 -20.88
N PHE A 138 -0.94 -11.87 -19.69
CA PHE A 138 -0.55 -12.55 -18.46
C PHE A 138 -1.18 -13.93 -18.36
N ASN A 139 -0.43 -14.85 -17.77
CA ASN A 139 -0.85 -16.22 -17.51
C ASN A 139 -1.33 -16.38 -16.06
N LEU A 140 -0.91 -15.48 -15.18
CA LEU A 140 -1.21 -15.50 -13.75
C LEU A 140 -1.22 -14.05 -13.23
N ILE A 141 -2.16 -13.75 -12.34
CA ILE A 141 -2.25 -12.46 -11.66
C ILE A 141 -2.12 -12.72 -10.15
N PHE A 142 -1.18 -12.04 -9.50
CA PHE A 142 -1.17 -11.91 -8.05
C PHE A 142 -1.82 -10.60 -7.64
N VAL A 143 -2.71 -10.65 -6.67
CA VAL A 143 -3.30 -9.46 -6.03
C VAL A 143 -2.92 -9.48 -4.56
N ILE A 144 -2.16 -8.47 -4.13
CA ILE A 144 -1.53 -8.44 -2.80
C ILE A 144 -2.17 -7.36 -1.93
N GLY A 145 -2.79 -7.75 -0.83
CA GLY A 145 -3.32 -6.85 0.20
C GLY A 145 -4.57 -6.07 -0.18
N ALA A 146 -5.32 -6.49 -1.20
CA ALA A 146 -6.58 -5.87 -1.60
C ALA A 146 -7.77 -6.66 -1.05
N VAL A 147 -8.72 -6.01 -0.37
CA VAL A 147 -9.91 -6.68 0.18
C VAL A 147 -10.91 -7.15 -0.91
N ASN A 148 -10.85 -6.55 -2.10
CA ASN A 148 -11.59 -6.93 -3.30
C ASN A 148 -10.94 -6.28 -4.53
N LEU A 149 -11.36 -6.66 -5.74
CA LEU A 149 -10.80 -6.12 -6.99
C LEU A 149 -11.05 -4.61 -7.17
N ASN A 150 -12.13 -4.06 -6.62
CA ASN A 150 -12.40 -2.62 -6.70
C ASN A 150 -11.36 -1.79 -5.94
N ALA A 151 -10.69 -2.36 -4.93
CA ALA A 151 -9.61 -1.70 -4.20
C ALA A 151 -8.37 -1.43 -5.05
N LEU A 152 -8.27 -2.02 -6.25
CA LEU A 152 -7.20 -1.74 -7.23
C LEU A 152 -7.42 -0.43 -8.01
N GLY A 153 -8.56 0.24 -7.84
CA GLY A 153 -8.83 1.53 -8.48
C GLY A 153 -8.84 1.42 -10.01
N ASN A 154 -8.20 2.40 -10.67
CA ASN A 154 -8.19 2.49 -12.13
C ASN A 154 -7.55 1.27 -12.81
N ILE A 155 -6.60 0.60 -12.14
CA ILE A 155 -5.98 -0.63 -12.65
C ILE A 155 -7.04 -1.68 -12.96
N TYR A 156 -8.02 -1.87 -12.07
CA TYR A 156 -9.09 -2.85 -12.31
C TYR A 156 -10.18 -2.31 -13.23
N THR A 157 -10.66 -1.08 -13.03
CA THR A 157 -11.80 -0.55 -13.80
C THR A 157 -11.47 -0.42 -15.29
N ALA A 158 -10.24 -0.02 -15.63
CA ALA A 158 -9.80 0.08 -17.02
C ALA A 158 -9.45 -1.27 -17.66
N ASN A 159 -9.17 -2.31 -16.86
CA ASN A 159 -8.66 -3.60 -17.34
C ASN A 159 -9.48 -4.80 -16.85
N SER A 160 -10.77 -4.62 -16.57
CA SER A 160 -11.64 -5.67 -15.99
C SER A 160 -11.58 -7.01 -16.72
N GLN A 161 -11.42 -6.99 -18.04
CA GLN A 161 -11.30 -8.19 -18.87
C GLN A 161 -10.03 -9.00 -18.58
N ALA A 162 -8.91 -8.35 -18.24
CA ALA A 162 -7.67 -9.04 -17.87
C ALA A 162 -7.86 -9.83 -16.57
N PHE A 163 -8.56 -9.24 -15.59
CA PHE A 163 -8.84 -9.87 -14.30
C PHE A 163 -9.95 -10.92 -14.37
N SER A 164 -10.87 -10.88 -15.34
CA SER A 164 -11.85 -11.95 -15.54
C SER A 164 -11.31 -13.15 -16.33
N GLY A 165 -10.30 -12.92 -17.19
CA GLY A 165 -9.77 -13.93 -18.12
C GLY A 165 -8.50 -14.65 -17.65
N THR A 166 -7.95 -14.27 -16.50
CA THR A 166 -6.67 -14.80 -16.00
C THR A 166 -6.84 -15.34 -14.59
N HIS A 167 -6.13 -16.41 -14.24
CA HIS A 167 -6.14 -16.97 -12.89
C HIS A 167 -5.56 -15.96 -11.89
N ILE A 168 -6.32 -15.67 -10.83
CA ILE A 168 -5.99 -14.73 -9.77
C ILE A 168 -5.60 -15.49 -8.50
N VAL A 169 -4.43 -15.15 -8.00
CA VAL A 169 -3.92 -15.51 -6.69
C VAL A 169 -4.09 -14.30 -5.77
N ASN A 170 -5.00 -14.41 -4.81
CA ASN A 170 -5.30 -13.37 -3.84
C ASN A 170 -4.55 -13.66 -2.54
N ILE A 171 -3.68 -12.75 -2.11
CA ILE A 171 -2.89 -12.86 -0.87
C ILE A 171 -3.18 -11.65 0.00
N ASP A 172 -3.73 -11.87 1.18
CA ASP A 172 -4.13 -10.80 2.09
C ASP A 172 -4.17 -11.30 3.55
N ASN A 173 -4.17 -10.38 4.51
CA ASN A 173 -4.37 -10.68 5.93
C ASN A 173 -5.58 -9.94 6.52
N GLN A 174 -6.33 -9.19 5.71
CA GLN A 174 -7.50 -8.45 6.18
C GLN A 174 -8.73 -9.35 6.29
N ALA A 175 -9.40 -9.34 7.45
CA ALA A 175 -10.64 -10.09 7.67
C ALA A 175 -11.81 -9.68 6.76
N ALA A 176 -11.76 -8.48 6.20
CA ALA A 176 -12.76 -7.97 5.25
C ALA A 176 -12.55 -8.45 3.80
N ASN A 177 -11.51 -9.27 3.54
CA ASN A 177 -11.21 -9.76 2.20
C ASN A 177 -12.33 -10.69 1.69
N SER A 178 -12.76 -10.48 0.45
CA SER A 178 -13.88 -11.21 -0.15
C SER A 178 -13.50 -12.55 -0.81
N SER A 179 -12.25 -13.01 -0.67
CA SER A 179 -11.74 -14.25 -1.28
C SER A 179 -12.03 -14.34 -2.79
N PHE A 180 -11.73 -13.27 -3.53
CA PHE A 180 -12.11 -13.11 -4.94
C PHE A 180 -11.19 -13.83 -5.94
N GLY A 181 -10.07 -14.39 -5.49
CA GLY A 181 -9.17 -15.17 -6.35
C GLY A 181 -9.69 -16.58 -6.60
N GLN A 182 -9.12 -17.26 -7.60
CA GLN A 182 -9.28 -18.71 -7.73
C GLN A 182 -8.40 -19.43 -6.68
N THR A 183 -7.20 -18.91 -6.42
CA THR A 183 -6.36 -19.31 -5.30
C THR A 183 -6.36 -18.19 -4.24
N ASN A 184 -6.80 -18.48 -3.01
CA ASN A 184 -6.89 -17.49 -1.93
C ASN A 184 -6.00 -17.88 -0.74
N VAL A 185 -4.94 -17.11 -0.49
CA VAL A 185 -4.06 -17.21 0.69
C VAL A 185 -4.42 -16.06 1.64
N ILE A 186 -5.42 -16.29 2.50
CA ILE A 186 -5.92 -15.30 3.44
C ILE A 186 -5.59 -15.74 4.86
N ASP A 187 -4.65 -15.04 5.52
CA ASP A 187 -4.28 -15.33 6.91
C ASP A 187 -4.63 -14.14 7.82
N THR A 188 -5.80 -14.19 8.41
CA THR A 188 -6.30 -13.12 9.31
C THR A 188 -5.59 -13.08 10.66
N ASN A 189 -4.79 -14.10 11.00
CA ASN A 189 -3.97 -14.10 12.21
C ASN A 189 -2.62 -13.40 11.99
N ALA A 190 -2.21 -13.23 10.74
CA ALA A 190 -0.99 -12.52 10.40
C ALA A 190 -1.15 -11.01 10.59
N VAL A 191 -0.20 -10.38 11.27
CA VAL A 191 -0.11 -8.92 11.42
C VAL A 191 0.37 -8.27 10.13
N SER A 192 1.25 -8.96 9.40
CA SER A 192 1.94 -8.44 8.22
C SER A 192 1.73 -9.36 7.02
N ILE A 193 1.43 -8.79 5.85
CA ILE A 193 1.41 -9.53 4.58
C ILE A 193 2.82 -10.00 4.23
N SER A 194 3.85 -9.23 4.60
CA SER A 194 5.25 -9.65 4.40
C SER A 194 5.61 -10.91 5.17
N GLU A 195 5.05 -11.16 6.37
CA GLU A 195 5.29 -12.43 7.08
C GLU A 195 4.61 -13.63 6.40
N VAL A 196 3.43 -13.43 5.83
CA VAL A 196 2.75 -14.41 4.98
C VAL A 196 3.60 -14.68 3.74
N MET A 197 4.12 -13.62 3.12
CA MET A 197 4.93 -13.70 1.91
C MET A 197 6.25 -14.46 2.12
N VAL A 198 6.90 -14.31 3.30
CA VAL A 198 8.07 -15.15 3.65
C VAL A 198 7.70 -16.63 3.54
N SER A 199 6.59 -17.04 4.16
CA SER A 199 6.15 -18.44 4.16
C SER A 199 5.76 -18.91 2.75
N VAL A 200 5.02 -18.08 2.00
CA VAL A 200 4.61 -18.40 0.62
C VAL A 200 5.83 -18.62 -0.27
N ILE A 201 6.80 -17.70 -0.26
CA ILE A 201 7.98 -17.80 -1.12
C ILE A 201 8.81 -19.04 -0.76
N THR A 202 9.09 -19.28 0.52
CA THR A 202 9.92 -20.40 0.95
C THR A 202 9.23 -21.74 0.69
N ASP A 203 7.93 -21.84 0.95
CA ASP A 203 7.19 -23.10 0.81
C ASP A 203 6.89 -23.43 -0.67
N LEU A 204 6.92 -22.44 -1.56
CA LEU A 204 6.99 -22.65 -3.02
C LEU A 204 8.34 -23.22 -3.48
N GLY A 205 9.36 -23.22 -2.61
CA GLY A 205 10.70 -23.72 -2.90
C GLY A 205 11.61 -22.69 -3.57
N PHE A 206 11.23 -21.41 -3.53
CA PHE A 206 12.07 -20.33 -4.05
C PHE A 206 13.05 -19.85 -2.99
N ASN A 207 14.20 -19.37 -3.46
CA ASN A 207 15.22 -18.80 -2.60
C ASN A 207 14.97 -17.31 -2.43
N LEU A 208 15.11 -16.84 -1.19
CA LEU A 208 15.14 -15.42 -0.87
C LEU A 208 16.59 -14.93 -0.89
N ASP A 209 16.83 -13.78 -1.50
CA ASP A 209 18.11 -13.07 -1.41
C ASP A 209 18.07 -11.94 -0.35
N ALA A 210 19.20 -11.28 -0.13
CA ALA A 210 19.33 -10.25 0.90
C ALA A 210 18.44 -9.02 0.65
N ASP A 211 18.20 -8.65 -0.60
CA ASP A 211 17.40 -7.47 -0.97
C ASP A 211 15.91 -7.77 -0.79
N THR A 212 15.46 -8.95 -1.25
CA THR A 212 14.12 -9.50 -1.03
C THR A 212 13.82 -9.61 0.47
N ALA A 213 14.77 -10.14 1.24
CA ALA A 213 14.66 -10.25 2.70
C ALA A 213 14.58 -8.89 3.39
N SER A 214 15.31 -7.89 2.90
CA SER A 214 15.27 -6.52 3.43
C SER A 214 13.91 -5.87 3.20
N ASN A 215 13.31 -6.07 2.02
CA ASN A 215 11.94 -5.64 1.75
C ASN A 215 10.95 -6.30 2.73
N LEU A 216 10.99 -7.63 2.86
CA LEU A 216 10.09 -8.35 3.78
C LEU A 216 10.25 -7.87 5.24
N LEU A 217 11.49 -7.61 5.69
CA LEU A 217 11.74 -7.01 7.00
C LEU A 217 11.15 -5.60 7.11
N ALA A 218 11.28 -4.75 6.09
CA ALA A 218 10.69 -3.42 6.10
C ALA A 218 9.17 -3.47 6.30
N GLY A 219 8.50 -4.38 5.60
CA GLY A 219 7.05 -4.58 5.74
C GLY A 219 6.64 -5.13 7.11
N ILE A 220 7.34 -6.15 7.62
CA ILE A 220 7.07 -6.71 8.94
C ILE A 220 7.25 -5.64 10.03
N PHE A 221 8.35 -4.88 10.01
CA PHE A 221 8.63 -3.87 11.03
C PHE A 221 7.62 -2.71 10.97
N GLU A 222 7.16 -2.32 9.77
CA GLU A 222 6.11 -1.29 9.64
C GLU A 222 4.77 -1.77 10.21
N ALA A 223 4.27 -2.92 9.73
CA ALA A 223 2.96 -3.43 10.13
C ALA A 223 2.86 -3.78 11.62
N THR A 224 3.98 -4.18 12.24
CA THR A 224 4.03 -4.55 13.67
C THR A 224 4.44 -3.41 14.60
N GLY A 225 4.73 -2.21 14.07
CA GLY A 225 5.26 -1.10 14.86
C GLY A 225 6.57 -1.47 15.56
N ASN A 226 7.56 -1.95 14.80
CA ASN A 226 8.84 -2.47 15.31
C ASN A 226 8.69 -3.67 16.26
N LEU A 227 7.84 -4.64 15.89
CA LEU A 227 7.57 -5.86 16.66
C LEU A 227 6.93 -5.61 18.03
N THR A 228 6.23 -4.49 18.22
CA THR A 228 5.54 -4.14 19.48
C THR A 228 4.05 -4.49 19.47
N ASP A 229 3.45 -4.73 18.30
CA ASP A 229 2.08 -5.24 18.18
C ASP A 229 1.93 -6.59 18.92
N GLN A 230 0.97 -6.67 19.82
CA GLN A 230 0.71 -7.85 20.66
C GLN A 230 0.19 -9.06 19.86
N ARG A 231 -0.26 -8.85 18.62
CA ARG A 231 -0.64 -9.93 17.71
C ARG A 231 0.56 -10.58 17.03
N ALA A 232 1.76 -9.99 17.11
CA ALA A 232 2.97 -10.62 16.58
C ALA A 232 3.19 -11.97 17.27
N THR A 233 3.30 -13.03 16.48
CA THR A 233 3.37 -14.42 16.98
C THR A 233 4.74 -15.04 16.76
N ALA A 234 4.93 -16.28 17.21
CA ALA A 234 6.14 -17.04 16.90
C ALA A 234 6.44 -17.09 15.39
N ASP A 235 5.40 -17.12 14.54
CA ASP A 235 5.55 -17.09 13.08
C ASP A 235 6.18 -15.77 12.61
N THR A 236 5.78 -14.63 13.20
CA THR A 236 6.35 -13.30 12.92
C THR A 236 7.84 -13.28 13.23
N TYR A 237 8.23 -13.74 14.42
CA TYR A 237 9.63 -13.77 14.82
C TYR A 237 10.46 -14.77 14.01
N MET A 238 9.85 -15.88 13.59
CA MET A 238 10.49 -16.85 12.69
C MET A 238 10.71 -16.25 11.30
N ALA A 239 9.74 -15.53 10.74
CA ALA A 239 9.87 -14.82 9.47
C ALA A 239 11.01 -13.80 9.53
N VAL A 240 11.09 -13.01 10.61
CA VAL A 240 12.20 -12.07 10.86
C VAL A 240 13.53 -12.80 10.94
N ALA A 241 13.62 -13.88 11.73
CA ALA A 241 14.86 -14.65 11.90
C ALA A 241 15.34 -15.25 10.57
N ASN A 242 14.43 -15.76 9.74
CA ASN A 242 14.74 -16.29 8.43
C ASN A 242 15.29 -15.20 7.51
N CYS A 243 14.65 -14.03 7.45
CA CYS A 243 15.13 -12.90 6.65
C CYS A 243 16.51 -12.39 7.10
N LEU A 244 16.76 -12.31 8.41
CA LEU A 244 18.07 -11.91 8.94
C LEU A 244 19.16 -12.93 8.59
N ARG A 245 18.84 -14.24 8.64
CA ARG A 245 19.80 -15.32 8.35
C ARG A 245 20.35 -15.25 6.93
N ILE A 246 19.54 -14.81 5.96
CA ILE A 246 19.91 -14.67 4.55
C ILE A 246 20.51 -13.30 4.21
N GLY A 247 20.75 -12.45 5.20
CA GLY A 247 21.41 -11.15 5.03
C GLY A 247 20.47 -9.96 4.88
N GLY A 248 19.17 -10.14 5.12
CA GLY A 248 18.20 -9.05 5.16
C GLY A 248 18.56 -8.01 6.21
N LYS A 249 18.38 -6.74 5.88
CA LYS A 249 18.66 -5.61 6.76
C LYS A 249 17.35 -5.06 7.31
N LYS A 250 17.30 -4.84 8.63
CA LYS A 250 16.18 -4.15 9.26
C LYS A 250 16.11 -2.71 8.74
N PRO A 251 14.91 -2.13 8.58
CA PRO A 251 14.80 -0.71 8.29
C PRO A 251 15.49 0.09 9.41
N THR A 252 16.50 0.86 9.06
CA THR A 252 17.11 1.83 9.98
C THR A 252 16.14 2.98 10.17
N ALA A 253 15.82 3.32 11.42
CA ALA A 253 15.21 4.61 11.70
C ALA A 253 16.09 5.68 11.05
N GLN A 254 15.55 6.48 10.13
CA GLN A 254 16.25 7.64 9.61
C GLN A 254 16.64 8.49 10.81
N SER A 255 17.91 8.46 11.22
CA SER A 255 18.43 9.53 12.04
C SER A 255 18.30 10.78 11.18
N LEU A 256 17.48 11.74 11.61
CA LEU A 256 17.56 13.08 11.08
C LEU A 256 19.04 13.46 11.09
N PRO A 257 19.60 14.03 9.99
CA PRO A 257 20.96 14.52 10.03
C PRO A 257 21.10 15.40 11.27
N ALA A 258 22.10 15.09 12.10
CA ALA A 258 22.33 15.81 13.34
C ALA A 258 22.30 17.31 13.02
N PHE A 259 21.38 18.03 13.65
CA PHE A 259 21.25 19.46 13.44
C PHE A 259 22.59 20.11 13.79
N ASP A 260 23.25 20.72 12.80
CA ASP A 260 24.56 21.31 13.02
C ASP A 260 24.41 22.62 13.80
N TRP A 261 24.46 22.53 15.12
CA TRP A 261 24.44 23.68 16.02
C TRP A 261 25.58 24.67 15.75
N ASN A 262 26.69 24.23 15.14
CA ASN A 262 27.80 25.13 14.79
C ASN A 262 27.48 26.01 13.58
N ALA A 263 26.51 25.64 12.74
CA ALA A 263 26.06 26.46 11.63
C ALA A 263 25.23 27.69 12.08
N LEU A 264 24.64 27.64 13.27
CA LEU A 264 23.91 28.77 13.90
C LEU A 264 24.79 29.60 14.84
N ALA A 265 25.93 29.06 15.28
CA ALA A 265 26.93 29.79 16.05
C ALA A 265 27.70 30.74 15.11
N GLY A 266 27.01 31.73 14.57
CA GLY A 266 27.64 32.87 13.90
C GLY A 266 28.69 33.47 14.83
N GLN A 267 29.92 33.61 14.33
CA GLN A 267 31.03 34.24 15.03
C GLN A 267 30.56 35.57 15.62
N THR A 268 30.51 35.66 16.95
CA THR A 268 30.38 36.91 17.68
C THR A 268 31.64 37.72 17.47
N LYS A 269 31.74 38.40 16.32
CA LYS A 269 32.66 39.51 16.15
C LYS A 269 32.15 40.63 17.06
N SER A 270 32.86 40.86 18.15
CA SER A 270 32.70 42.04 18.99
C SER A 270 32.96 43.29 18.15
N GLN A 271 31.89 43.95 17.71
CA GLN A 271 31.98 45.34 17.27
C GLN A 271 32.03 46.24 18.51
N PRO A 272 32.92 47.24 18.56
CA PRO A 272 32.87 48.24 19.63
C PRO A 272 31.56 49.02 19.50
N ALA A 273 30.86 49.18 20.63
CA ALA A 273 29.64 49.97 20.69
C ALA A 273 29.93 51.43 20.36
N SER A 274 29.20 51.99 19.40
CA SER A 274 29.14 53.45 19.17
C SER A 274 28.50 54.14 20.37
N GLU A 275 29.14 55.21 20.86
CA GLU A 275 28.66 56.02 21.98
C GLU A 275 27.23 56.52 21.75
N PHE A 276 26.33 56.18 22.68
CA PHE A 276 24.98 56.72 22.73
C PHE A 276 25.02 58.15 23.27
N THR A 277 24.69 59.14 22.44
CA THR A 277 24.37 60.49 22.92
C THR A 277 22.93 60.53 23.44
N VAL A 278 22.75 60.86 24.71
CA VAL A 278 21.45 61.00 25.38
C VAL A 278 20.74 62.27 24.91
N PRO A 279 19.47 62.21 24.46
CA PRO A 279 18.64 63.39 24.28
C PRO A 279 18.18 63.98 25.63
N PRO A 280 17.86 65.28 25.71
CA PRO A 280 17.50 65.91 26.97
C PRO A 280 16.08 65.52 27.41
N VAL A 281 15.90 65.34 28.72
CA VAL A 281 14.63 65.03 29.37
C VAL A 281 13.72 66.26 29.35
N VAL A 282 12.55 66.15 28.73
CA VAL A 282 11.46 67.11 28.88
C VAL A 282 10.56 66.63 30.02
N GLN A 283 10.51 67.37 31.12
CA GLN A 283 9.55 67.13 32.21
C GLN A 283 8.19 67.73 31.81
N SER A 284 7.19 66.88 31.60
CA SER A 284 5.79 67.33 31.51
C SER A 284 5.06 67.02 32.82
N SER A 285 4.70 68.09 33.52
CA SER A 285 3.82 68.13 34.68
C SER A 285 2.38 67.70 34.33
N ALA A 286 1.74 67.01 35.28
CA ALA A 286 0.35 66.57 35.18
C ALA A 286 -0.67 67.73 35.14
N GLN A 287 -1.72 67.58 34.34
CA GLN A 287 -2.97 68.34 34.49
C GLN A 287 -4.19 67.45 34.15
N GLN A 288 -5.19 67.52 35.03
CA GLN A 288 -6.49 66.83 34.99
C GLN A 288 -7.52 67.57 34.12
N GLY A 289 -8.53 66.81 33.65
CA GLY A 289 -9.82 67.26 33.09
C GLY A 289 -9.98 66.86 31.62
N GLN A 290 -11.14 66.54 31.05
CA GLN A 290 -12.53 66.39 31.49
C GLN A 290 -13.27 65.73 30.29
N VAL A 291 -14.36 65.01 30.56
CA VAL A 291 -15.29 64.28 29.66
C VAL A 291 -15.73 64.99 28.36
N ASP A 292 -16.00 64.27 27.25
CA ASP A 292 -17.38 63.98 26.75
C ASP A 292 -17.47 63.25 25.36
N ALA A 293 -18.51 62.40 25.27
CA ALA A 293 -19.34 61.86 24.17
C ALA A 293 -18.82 61.31 22.81
N GLY A 294 -19.29 60.09 22.47
CA GLY A 294 -19.47 59.59 21.09
C GLY A 294 -19.64 58.05 20.99
N ASP A 295 -20.81 57.59 20.52
CA ASP A 295 -21.45 56.27 20.69
C ASP A 295 -21.19 55.21 19.57
N HIS A 296 -21.48 53.94 19.90
CA HIS A 296 -21.68 52.70 19.09
C HIS A 296 -20.42 51.94 18.60
N SER A 297 -20.28 50.60 18.66
CA SER A 297 -21.15 49.45 19.02
C SER A 297 -20.33 48.13 19.15
N GLN A 298 -20.92 47.11 19.78
CA GLN A 298 -20.38 45.84 20.35
C GLN A 298 -19.74 44.79 19.39
N PRO A 299 -19.17 43.68 19.93
CA PRO A 299 -19.95 42.43 20.07
C PRO A 299 -20.01 41.81 21.49
N SER A 300 -20.97 40.89 21.64
CA SER A 300 -21.54 40.29 22.86
C SER A 300 -20.76 39.08 23.45
N PRO A 301 -21.14 38.58 24.65
CA PRO A 301 -20.27 37.97 25.65
C PRO A 301 -20.27 36.42 25.68
N GLU A 302 -19.15 35.86 26.14
CA GLU A 302 -19.07 34.46 26.60
C GLU A 302 -19.45 34.34 28.08
N GLU A 303 -20.30 33.35 28.33
CA GLU A 303 -20.92 33.04 29.62
C GLU A 303 -19.92 32.50 30.64
N ARG A 304 -20.11 32.96 31.88
CA ARG A 304 -19.51 32.41 33.09
C ARG A 304 -20.35 31.21 33.55
N PRO A 305 -19.77 30.24 34.28
CA PRO A 305 -20.35 29.97 35.59
C PRO A 305 -19.37 30.11 36.76
N ALA A 306 -19.97 30.42 37.91
CA ALA A 306 -19.43 30.57 39.26
C ALA A 306 -18.72 29.31 39.78
N GLY A 307 -17.92 29.31 40.85
CA GLY A 307 -17.63 30.31 41.87
C GLY A 307 -16.61 29.74 42.87
N GLU A 308 -15.90 30.68 43.50
CA GLU A 308 -15.19 30.68 44.79
C GLU A 308 -14.61 29.40 45.42
N GLY A 309 -13.31 29.49 45.75
CA GLY A 309 -12.64 28.69 46.78
C GLY A 309 -11.12 28.84 46.75
N VAL A 310 -10.59 29.94 47.30
CA VAL A 310 -9.14 30.16 47.50
C VAL A 310 -8.66 29.35 48.70
N ILE A 311 -7.66 28.46 48.52
CA ILE A 311 -6.64 28.22 49.54
C ILE A 311 -5.31 27.85 48.86
N SER A 312 -4.27 28.60 49.20
CA SER A 312 -2.87 28.42 48.85
C SER A 312 -2.24 27.34 49.73
N GLU A 313 -1.41 26.45 49.18
CA GLU A 313 -0.17 25.98 49.82
C GLU A 313 0.70 25.19 48.83
N THR A 314 1.95 25.64 48.72
CA THR A 314 3.08 25.06 48.00
C THR A 314 3.49 23.70 48.58
N VAL A 315 3.65 22.68 47.74
CA VAL A 315 4.21 21.37 48.12
C VAL A 315 5.60 21.21 47.50
N GLU A 316 6.63 21.08 48.35
CA GLU A 316 8.00 20.75 47.95
C GLU A 316 8.15 19.23 47.60
N PRO A 317 9.09 18.84 46.71
CA PRO A 317 9.19 17.47 46.22
C PRO A 317 10.15 16.58 47.05
N GLU A 318 9.58 15.74 47.93
CA GLU A 318 10.26 14.63 48.63
C GLU A 318 10.29 13.35 47.75
N TRP A 319 11.24 13.23 46.82
CA TRP A 319 11.40 12.04 45.96
C TRP A 319 12.80 11.39 46.01
N LEU A 320 13.64 11.78 46.97
CA LEU A 320 15.04 11.36 47.05
C LEU A 320 15.38 10.29 48.11
N THR A 321 14.42 9.48 48.57
CA THR A 321 14.74 8.36 49.49
C THR A 321 14.32 6.98 48.94
N PRO A 322 15.26 6.02 48.76
CA PRO A 322 14.94 4.67 48.30
C PRO A 322 14.35 3.82 49.43
N LYS A 323 13.25 3.10 49.15
CA LYS A 323 12.61 2.16 50.09
C LYS A 323 13.34 0.82 50.09
N ILE A 324 13.99 0.48 51.21
CA ILE A 324 14.57 -0.84 51.48
C ILE A 324 13.46 -1.77 52.01
N PHE A 325 13.15 -2.85 51.29
CA PHE A 325 12.29 -3.93 51.78
C PHE A 325 13.12 -4.94 52.59
N LYS A 326 12.80 -5.11 53.88
CA LYS A 326 13.26 -6.25 54.69
C LYS A 326 12.21 -7.36 54.63
N GLY A 327 12.63 -8.54 54.20
CA GLY A 327 11.83 -9.77 54.27
C GLY A 327 11.76 -10.31 55.69
N SER A 328 10.59 -10.84 56.05
CA SER A 328 10.38 -11.59 57.28
C SER A 328 9.92 -12.99 56.94
N SER A 329 10.79 -13.96 57.23
CA SER A 329 10.49 -15.38 57.33
C SER A 329 9.66 -15.68 58.58
N LEU A 330 8.66 -16.54 58.45
CA LEU A 330 8.16 -17.52 59.43
C LEU A 330 7.48 -18.58 58.54
N GLY A 331 7.76 -19.88 58.63
CA GLY A 331 7.94 -20.70 59.83
C GLY A 331 6.90 -21.80 59.72
#